data_AF-A0A4V4H7K0-F1
#
_entry.id   AF-A0A4V4H7K0-F1
#
_cell.length_a   1.000
_cell.length_b   1.000
_cell.length_c   1.000
_cell.angle_alpha   90.00
_cell.angle_beta   90.00
_cell.angle_gamma   90.00
#
_symmetry.space_group_name_H-M   'P 1'
#
loop_
_entity.id
_entity.type
_entity.pdbx_description
1 polymer ?
#
loop_
_entity_poly.entity_id
_entity_poly.type
_entity_poly.pdbx_seq_one_letter_code
_entity_poly.pdbx_strand_id
1 'polypeptide(L)'
;MARSLPPPTRASSCSAAPSSPTAATSPRRSALPLSSWPLPLPMATPPTASSTNSPAPSPSAHARQLLLSCAELAHRGDLPAAQRTASLLLATASPYGDSTDRLVHQFARALSLRVDRLLPPVVDAAPPEALQSSCPVNEAAAFADVLLKQSDAKPTNLSLSSTATATAAALLSSTLHQVLLLYLSRLPLLLLLLPPPAEEALDMLSSLKSHEEGDQEHHRHSNPLHPNPQHGQISPSAHARQLLLSCAELAHRGDLPAAQRTASLLLATASPYGDSTDRLVHQFARALSLRVDRLLPPVVDAAPPEALQSSYLSFNQITPFLRFAHLTANQAILEAVDGRRQVHILDFDTSHGLQWPPLLQAIAERSDPKDPPSIRITGTGSNLEVLRRTGDRLQTFADSLNLHFQFHPFLLPSTSSNPLSSTSVDLTSSSFQLHPGEILAVNCVLFLHKLLKDGGGSDGSHDLRAFLQAVRAMNPAVVTVAEREASHNSPIFLQRFTEALDYYTAVFESLEATLPPTSRERVAVEQVWLSKEIEDVVSREGDGRRERHERFEWWEALMRRAGFTNLPLSPFALSQARLLLRLHYPSEGYQLQLVRDSFFLGWQKKSLFSVSSWH
;
A
#
# COMPACT_ATOMS: atom_id res chain seq x y z
N MET A 1 -54.80 -58.68 38.93
CA MET A 1 -55.61 -57.57 38.36
C MET A 1 -55.00 -57.27 37.00
N ALA A 2 -55.64 -57.43 35.83
CA ALA A 2 -56.95 -56.93 35.34
C ALA A 2 -56.94 -55.38 35.23
N ARG A 3 -57.29 -54.69 34.12
CA ARG A 3 -57.89 -54.97 32.78
C ARG A 3 -57.54 -53.76 31.84
N SER A 4 -57.70 -53.72 30.50
CA SER A 4 -57.74 -54.70 29.38
C SER A 4 -57.74 -53.97 28.01
N LEU A 5 -57.45 -54.68 26.90
CA LEU A 5 -57.41 -54.25 25.47
C LEU A 5 -58.56 -54.96 24.66
N PRO A 6 -58.79 -54.81 23.31
CA PRO A 6 -58.54 -53.73 22.32
C PRO A 6 -59.76 -53.40 21.34
N PRO A 7 -59.82 -53.61 19.96
CA PRO A 7 -60.60 -52.78 18.99
C PRO A 7 -61.51 -53.65 18.02
N PRO A 8 -61.56 -53.60 16.65
CA PRO A 8 -61.38 -52.56 15.58
C PRO A 8 -62.42 -52.56 14.39
N THR A 9 -62.41 -51.52 13.53
CA THR A 9 -62.87 -51.54 12.11
C THR A 9 -61.90 -50.73 11.22
N ARG A 10 -61.41 -51.10 10.00
CA ARG A 10 -61.94 -51.75 8.75
C ARG A 10 -62.72 -50.79 7.83
N ALA A 11 -62.56 -50.75 6.49
CA ALA A 11 -61.62 -51.39 5.52
C ALA A 11 -61.55 -50.51 4.21
N SER A 12 -61.12 -50.89 2.97
CA SER A 12 -60.69 -52.14 2.31
C SER A 12 -60.00 -51.90 0.93
N SER A 13 -58.83 -52.54 0.70
CA SER A 13 -58.28 -53.19 -0.52
C SER A 13 -58.69 -52.87 -1.99
N CYS A 14 -57.71 -53.04 -2.91
CA CYS A 14 -57.83 -53.31 -4.37
C CYS A 14 -58.28 -52.15 -5.30
N SER A 15 -58.10 -52.18 -6.64
CA SER A 15 -57.08 -52.81 -7.52
C SER A 15 -57.26 -52.31 -8.98
N ALA A 16 -56.16 -52.14 -9.74
CA ALA A 16 -56.08 -52.03 -11.21
C ALA A 16 -56.74 -50.82 -11.94
N ALA A 17 -56.37 -50.68 -13.22
CA ALA A 17 -56.78 -49.65 -14.20
C ALA A 17 -57.92 -50.20 -15.13
N PRO A 18 -58.45 -49.53 -16.20
CA PRO A 18 -57.81 -48.49 -17.05
C PRO A 18 -58.75 -47.41 -17.69
N SER A 19 -58.19 -46.72 -18.70
CA SER A 19 -58.84 -46.02 -19.84
C SER A 19 -59.43 -44.60 -19.68
N SER A 20 -59.00 -43.74 -20.62
CA SER A 20 -59.38 -42.34 -20.90
C SER A 20 -60.47 -42.24 -22.01
N PRO A 21 -61.21 -41.12 -22.20
CA PRO A 21 -60.69 -39.92 -22.90
C PRO A 21 -61.26 -38.58 -22.31
N THR A 22 -61.10 -37.34 -22.84
CA THR A 22 -60.60 -36.84 -24.14
C THR A 22 -60.00 -35.41 -24.04
N ALA A 23 -58.91 -35.18 -24.79
CA ALA A 23 -58.47 -33.95 -25.49
C ALA A 23 -58.72 -32.51 -24.97
N ALA A 24 -57.60 -31.79 -24.75
CA ALA A 24 -57.38 -30.42 -25.26
C ALA A 24 -55.90 -30.28 -25.68
N THR A 25 -55.63 -29.93 -26.94
CA THR A 25 -54.31 -30.10 -27.59
C THR A 25 -53.32 -28.96 -27.43
N SER A 26 -52.04 -29.32 -27.26
CA SER A 26 -50.87 -28.51 -27.64
C SER A 26 -50.24 -29.01 -28.96
N PRO A 27 -49.53 -28.14 -29.69
CA PRO A 27 -48.26 -28.50 -30.36
C PRO A 27 -47.13 -27.53 -29.91
N ARG A 28 -45.87 -27.88 -29.60
CA ARG A 28 -44.93 -28.98 -29.98
C ARG A 28 -44.15 -28.71 -31.29
N ARG A 29 -42.80 -28.89 -31.22
CA ARG A 29 -41.74 -28.89 -32.27
C ARG A 29 -41.02 -27.54 -32.50
N SER A 30 -39.73 -27.49 -32.86
CA SER A 30 -38.65 -28.52 -32.92
C SER A 30 -37.25 -27.87 -32.89
N ALA A 31 -36.17 -28.67 -32.81
CA ALA A 31 -34.79 -28.21 -32.69
C ALA A 31 -34.12 -27.84 -34.04
N LEU A 32 -33.14 -26.91 -33.97
CA LEU A 32 -31.91 -26.73 -34.77
C LEU A 32 -32.00 -26.68 -36.33
N PRO A 33 -31.25 -25.77 -37.02
CA PRO A 33 -29.79 -25.70 -36.92
C PRO A 33 -29.15 -24.28 -36.98
N LEU A 34 -27.80 -24.25 -36.99
CA LEU A 34 -26.95 -23.06 -37.17
C LEU A 34 -26.84 -22.62 -38.65
N SER A 35 -26.90 -21.31 -38.93
CA SER A 35 -26.36 -20.73 -40.16
C SER A 35 -26.16 -19.20 -40.08
N SER A 36 -25.21 -18.69 -40.88
CA SER A 36 -25.06 -17.29 -41.35
C SER A 36 -25.03 -16.14 -40.33
N TRP A 37 -23.82 -15.62 -40.07
CA TRP A 37 -23.62 -14.18 -39.82
C TRP A 37 -23.47 -13.43 -41.18
N PRO A 38 -23.85 -12.14 -41.29
CA PRO A 38 -23.67 -11.38 -42.53
C PRO A 38 -22.20 -11.00 -42.82
N LEU A 39 -21.83 -10.97 -44.10
CA LEU A 39 -20.54 -10.46 -44.59
C LEU A 39 -20.58 -8.94 -44.83
N PRO A 40 -19.48 -8.20 -44.60
CA PRO A 40 -19.31 -6.84 -45.12
C PRO A 40 -19.17 -6.83 -46.66
N LEU A 41 -19.64 -5.76 -47.31
CA LEU A 41 -19.51 -5.55 -48.75
C LEU A 41 -18.13 -4.93 -49.11
N PRO A 42 -17.62 -5.16 -50.34
CA PRO A 42 -16.30 -4.68 -50.76
C PRO A 42 -16.28 -3.19 -51.16
N MET A 43 -15.12 -2.55 -51.02
CA MET A 43 -14.83 -1.22 -51.59
C MET A 43 -13.57 -1.25 -52.48
N ALA A 44 -13.51 -0.30 -53.41
CA ALA A 44 -12.71 -0.37 -54.63
C ALA A 44 -11.19 -0.13 -54.46
N THR A 45 -10.43 -0.68 -55.41
CA THR A 45 -9.00 -0.43 -55.62
C THR A 45 -8.74 0.84 -56.44
N PRO A 46 -7.90 1.78 -55.98
CA PRO A 46 -7.26 2.80 -56.82
C PRO A 46 -6.01 2.22 -57.55
N PRO A 47 -5.45 2.91 -58.57
CA PRO A 47 -4.58 2.27 -59.57
C PRO A 47 -3.09 2.15 -59.19
N THR A 48 -2.39 1.29 -59.91
CA THR A 48 -0.94 1.09 -59.84
C THR A 48 -0.16 2.33 -60.27
N ALA A 49 0.79 2.77 -59.44
CA ALA A 49 1.85 3.68 -59.83
C ALA A 49 3.22 3.04 -59.51
N SER A 50 4.09 2.94 -60.51
CA SER A 50 5.43 2.38 -60.36
C SER A 50 6.42 3.44 -59.89
N SER A 51 6.90 3.33 -58.65
CA SER A 51 8.05 4.08 -58.14
C SER A 51 8.96 3.19 -57.30
N THR A 52 10.21 3.60 -57.13
CA THR A 52 11.32 2.74 -56.68
C THR A 52 11.23 2.34 -55.21
N ASN A 53 11.42 1.05 -54.95
CA ASN A 53 11.51 0.50 -53.59
C ASN A 53 12.67 1.08 -52.78
N SER A 54 12.35 1.61 -51.60
CA SER A 54 13.19 1.53 -50.41
C SER A 54 12.24 1.57 -49.20
N PRO A 55 12.24 0.56 -48.30
CA PRO A 55 11.34 0.56 -47.17
C PRO A 55 11.71 1.71 -46.22
N ALA A 56 10.72 2.51 -45.83
CA ALA A 56 10.93 3.50 -44.78
C ALA A 56 11.39 2.81 -43.48
N PRO A 57 12.38 3.36 -42.76
CA PRO A 57 12.85 2.75 -41.52
C PRO A 57 11.71 2.68 -40.50
N SER A 58 11.65 1.58 -39.75
CA SER A 58 10.69 1.47 -38.64
C SER A 58 10.90 2.60 -37.63
N PRO A 59 9.88 3.03 -36.87
CA PRO A 59 10.03 4.06 -35.86
C PRO A 59 11.17 3.76 -34.87
N SER A 60 11.33 2.49 -34.49
CA SER A 60 12.44 1.99 -33.66
C SER A 60 13.82 2.15 -34.30
N ALA A 61 13.96 1.96 -35.62
CA ALA A 61 15.22 2.17 -36.34
C ALA A 61 15.56 3.67 -36.45
N HIS A 62 14.56 4.52 -36.71
CA HIS A 62 14.74 5.97 -36.77
C HIS A 62 15.15 6.55 -35.42
N ALA A 63 14.46 6.18 -34.33
CA ALA A 63 14.81 6.60 -32.97
C ALA A 63 16.23 6.16 -32.57
N ARG A 64 16.64 4.92 -32.92
CA ARG A 64 18.01 4.43 -32.71
C ARG A 64 19.05 5.23 -33.50
N GLN A 65 18.75 5.63 -34.73
CA GLN A 65 19.66 6.44 -35.55
C GLN A 65 19.83 7.86 -34.98
N LEU A 66 18.74 8.47 -34.50
CA LEU A 66 18.76 9.76 -33.84
C LEU A 66 19.57 9.75 -32.52
N LEU A 67 19.48 8.67 -31.72
CA LEU A 67 20.31 8.49 -30.52
C LEU A 67 21.81 8.43 -30.84
N LEU A 68 22.18 7.66 -31.86
CA LEU A 68 23.58 7.54 -32.29
C LEU A 68 24.11 8.88 -32.80
N SER A 69 23.31 9.62 -33.58
CA SER A 69 23.62 10.99 -34.01
C SER A 69 23.80 11.95 -32.83
N CYS A 70 22.88 11.92 -31.84
CA CYS A 70 22.98 12.73 -30.62
C CYS A 70 24.27 12.43 -29.82
N ALA A 71 24.62 11.15 -29.66
CA ALA A 71 25.85 10.74 -29.00
C ALA A 71 27.12 11.16 -29.78
N GLU A 72 27.09 11.10 -31.11
CA GLU A 72 28.20 11.52 -31.95
C GLU A 72 28.39 13.04 -31.96
N LEU A 73 27.31 13.83 -31.99
CA LEU A 73 27.37 15.29 -31.83
C LEU A 73 27.95 15.68 -30.47
N ALA A 74 27.52 15.01 -29.39
CA ALA A 74 28.06 15.20 -28.05
C ALA A 74 29.54 14.78 -27.93
N HIS A 75 29.98 13.77 -28.68
CA HIS A 75 31.38 13.35 -28.74
C HIS A 75 32.27 14.33 -29.54
N ARG A 76 31.74 14.88 -30.64
CA ARG A 76 32.41 15.87 -31.49
C ARG A 76 32.43 17.29 -30.90
N GLY A 77 31.74 17.53 -29.78
CA GLY A 77 31.69 18.81 -29.09
C GLY A 77 30.63 19.81 -29.60
N ASP A 78 29.76 19.41 -30.52
CA ASP A 78 28.59 20.21 -30.91
C ASP A 78 27.46 20.02 -29.89
N LEU A 79 27.70 20.58 -28.69
CA LEU A 79 26.78 20.51 -27.57
C LEU A 79 25.41 21.14 -27.91
N PRO A 80 25.30 22.30 -28.59
CA PRO A 80 24.00 22.85 -28.96
C PRO A 80 23.20 21.97 -29.92
N ALA A 81 23.84 21.30 -30.90
CA ALA A 81 23.13 20.35 -31.74
C ALA A 81 22.73 19.08 -30.98
N ALA A 82 23.64 18.53 -30.17
CA ALA A 82 23.36 17.36 -29.35
C ALA A 82 22.17 17.59 -28.40
N GLN A 83 22.11 18.76 -27.74
CA GLN A 83 21.01 19.14 -26.84
C GLN A 83 19.68 19.27 -27.60
N ARG A 84 19.67 19.84 -28.82
CA ARG A 84 18.46 19.87 -29.68
C ARG A 84 18.00 18.46 -30.06
N THR A 85 18.91 17.55 -30.42
CA THR A 85 18.54 16.15 -30.75
C THR A 85 18.06 15.38 -29.52
N ALA A 86 18.67 15.59 -28.34
CA ALA A 86 18.19 15.02 -27.08
C ALA A 86 16.78 15.52 -26.72
N SER A 87 16.50 16.83 -26.83
CA SER A 87 15.17 17.39 -26.60
C SER A 87 14.12 16.86 -27.59
N LEU A 88 14.47 16.68 -28.87
CA LEU A 88 13.57 16.07 -29.87
C LEU A 88 13.23 14.61 -29.49
N LEU A 89 14.22 13.85 -29.02
CA LEU A 89 14.03 12.47 -28.56
C LEU A 89 13.21 12.39 -27.27
N LEU A 90 13.41 13.31 -26.33
CA LEU A 90 12.63 13.39 -25.10
C LEU A 90 11.17 13.82 -25.33
N ALA A 91 10.92 14.62 -26.37
CA ALA A 91 9.58 15.04 -26.79
C ALA A 91 8.82 13.97 -27.60
N THR A 92 9.50 12.95 -28.13
CA THR A 92 8.90 11.91 -28.99
C THR A 92 8.87 10.52 -28.34
N ALA A 93 9.87 10.14 -27.56
CA ALA A 93 9.92 8.88 -26.84
C ALA A 93 9.30 9.00 -25.44
N SER A 94 8.26 8.20 -25.16
CA SER A 94 7.56 8.23 -23.86
C SER A 94 8.31 7.42 -22.78
N PRO A 95 8.52 7.98 -21.56
CA PRO A 95 9.04 7.22 -20.43
C PRO A 95 8.09 6.10 -19.96
N TYR A 96 6.85 6.11 -20.46
CA TYR A 96 5.81 5.11 -20.18
C TYR A 96 5.35 4.36 -21.44
N GLY A 97 6.06 4.51 -22.57
CA GLY A 97 5.76 3.86 -23.85
C GLY A 97 6.20 2.39 -23.90
N ASP A 98 6.45 1.88 -25.11
CA ASP A 98 6.90 0.49 -25.31
C ASP A 98 8.36 0.25 -24.83
N SER A 99 8.90 -0.95 -25.01
CA SER A 99 10.29 -1.26 -24.62
C SER A 99 11.33 -0.44 -25.39
N THR A 100 11.03 -0.04 -26.64
CA THR A 100 11.84 0.85 -27.45
C THR A 100 11.74 2.28 -26.94
N ASP A 101 10.53 2.81 -26.75
CA ASP A 101 10.30 4.18 -26.24
C ASP A 101 11.02 4.41 -24.92
N ARG A 102 10.87 3.47 -23.97
CA ARG A 102 11.50 3.60 -22.65
C ARG A 102 13.03 3.57 -22.73
N LEU A 103 13.61 2.73 -23.58
CA LEU A 103 15.06 2.75 -23.84
C LEU A 103 15.47 4.10 -24.46
N VAL A 104 14.76 4.55 -25.49
CA VAL A 104 15.08 5.80 -26.20
C VAL A 104 15.01 7.01 -25.26
N HIS A 105 13.95 7.11 -24.45
CA HIS A 105 13.79 8.17 -23.48
C HIS A 105 14.93 8.18 -22.44
N GLN A 106 15.30 7.02 -21.89
CA GLN A 106 16.37 6.95 -20.87
C GLN A 106 17.74 7.30 -21.46
N PHE A 107 18.09 6.81 -22.65
CA PHE A 107 19.34 7.18 -23.32
C PHE A 107 19.36 8.66 -23.74
N ALA A 108 18.25 9.22 -24.22
CA ALA A 108 18.14 10.64 -24.54
C ALA A 108 18.29 11.52 -23.28
N ARG A 109 17.70 11.12 -22.15
CA ARG A 109 17.84 11.82 -20.86
C ARG A 109 19.28 11.77 -20.35
N ALA A 110 19.95 10.63 -20.46
CA ALA A 110 21.35 10.47 -20.09
C ALA A 110 22.29 11.30 -21.00
N LEU A 111 21.98 11.41 -22.30
CA LEU A 111 22.71 12.27 -23.23
C LEU A 111 22.48 13.76 -22.94
N SER A 112 21.25 14.22 -22.67
CA SER A 112 20.98 15.59 -22.24
C SER A 112 21.81 15.92 -21.00
N LEU A 113 21.67 15.16 -19.91
CA LEU A 113 22.38 15.40 -18.65
C LEU A 113 23.92 15.37 -18.80
N ARG A 114 24.45 14.69 -19.81
CA ARG A 114 25.89 14.72 -20.16
C ARG A 114 26.25 16.01 -20.91
N VAL A 115 25.44 16.44 -21.86
CA VAL A 115 25.61 17.68 -22.64
C VAL A 115 25.44 18.91 -21.74
N ASP A 116 24.42 18.92 -20.89
CA ASP A 116 24.12 19.97 -19.90
C ASP A 116 25.29 20.19 -18.92
N ARG A 117 26.07 19.14 -18.60
CA ARG A 117 27.28 19.20 -17.77
C ARG A 117 28.56 19.63 -18.51
N LEU A 118 28.52 19.70 -19.84
CA LEU A 118 29.65 20.09 -20.69
C LEU A 118 29.49 21.50 -21.26
N LEU A 119 28.27 22.03 -21.27
CA LEU A 119 27.98 23.43 -21.57
C LEU A 119 28.55 24.33 -20.45
N PRO A 120 29.22 25.45 -20.77
CA PRO A 120 29.62 26.42 -19.76
C PRO A 120 28.38 27.05 -19.11
N PRO A 121 28.44 27.45 -17.83
CA PRO A 121 27.32 28.12 -17.18
C PRO A 121 26.99 29.42 -17.93
N VAL A 122 25.71 29.58 -18.26
CA VAL A 122 25.19 30.81 -18.87
C VAL A 122 25.31 31.93 -17.83
N VAL A 123 26.19 32.90 -18.10
CA VAL A 123 26.23 34.17 -17.35
C VAL A 123 25.04 35.00 -17.81
N ASP A 124 24.25 35.51 -16.86
CA ASP A 124 23.04 36.29 -17.15
C ASP A 124 23.35 37.50 -18.04
N ALA A 125 22.86 37.45 -19.28
CA ALA A 125 22.79 38.59 -20.17
C ALA A 125 21.46 39.31 -19.96
N ALA A 126 21.51 40.62 -19.73
CA ALA A 126 20.31 41.45 -19.56
C ALA A 126 19.37 41.35 -20.79
N PRO A 127 18.04 41.46 -20.61
CA PRO A 127 17.08 41.27 -21.69
C PRO A 127 17.24 42.36 -22.78
N PRO A 128 17.32 41.99 -24.07
CA PRO A 128 17.32 42.95 -25.16
C PRO A 128 15.93 43.57 -25.36
N GLU A 129 15.91 44.85 -25.71
CA GLU A 129 14.67 45.59 -26.00
C GLU A 129 14.01 45.16 -27.33
N ALA A 130 12.76 45.56 -27.52
CA ALA A 130 11.91 45.05 -28.60
C ALA A 130 12.33 45.53 -30.01
N LEU A 131 12.32 44.59 -30.97
CA LEU A 131 12.23 44.88 -32.40
C LEU A 131 10.99 44.19 -32.99
N GLN A 132 10.19 44.95 -33.74
CA GLN A 132 8.93 44.50 -34.33
C GLN A 132 9.13 44.14 -35.81
N SER A 133 8.74 42.93 -36.23
CA SER A 133 8.40 42.66 -37.65
C SER A 133 7.56 41.39 -37.87
N SER A 134 6.46 41.56 -38.61
CA SER A 134 5.78 40.59 -39.51
C SER A 134 5.80 39.07 -39.21
N CYS A 135 4.65 38.57 -38.73
CA CYS A 135 3.75 37.57 -39.35
C CYS A 135 4.26 36.53 -40.39
N PRO A 136 3.61 35.34 -40.52
CA PRO A 136 2.22 35.06 -40.12
C PRO A 136 1.95 33.82 -39.25
N VAL A 137 0.79 33.83 -38.60
CA VAL A 137 0.16 32.63 -38.00
C VAL A 137 -0.75 31.97 -39.05
N ASN A 138 -0.49 30.71 -39.42
CA ASN A 138 -1.49 29.77 -39.94
C ASN A 138 -0.89 28.38 -40.21
N GLU A 139 -1.11 27.42 -39.29
CA GLU A 139 -1.06 25.98 -39.65
C GLU A 139 -1.73 25.09 -38.58
N ALA A 140 -1.63 25.45 -37.29
CA ALA A 140 -2.27 24.72 -36.19
C ALA A 140 -3.82 24.68 -36.24
N ALA A 141 -4.47 25.55 -37.02
CA ALA A 141 -5.92 25.65 -37.09
C ALA A 141 -6.60 24.52 -37.91
N ALA A 142 -5.87 23.90 -38.85
CA ALA A 142 -6.46 22.95 -39.81
C ALA A 142 -6.85 21.59 -39.19
N PHE A 143 -6.30 21.23 -38.02
CA PHE A 143 -6.54 19.92 -37.39
C PHE A 143 -7.70 19.91 -36.38
N ALA A 144 -8.16 21.07 -35.91
CA ALA A 144 -9.23 21.17 -34.92
C ALA A 144 -10.64 21.07 -35.52
N ASP A 145 -10.86 21.62 -36.71
CA ASP A 145 -12.19 21.72 -37.36
C ASP A 145 -12.73 20.38 -37.92
N VAL A 146 -11.90 19.32 -37.90
CA VAL A 146 -12.29 17.94 -38.25
C VAL A 146 -12.91 17.21 -37.05
N LEU A 147 -12.49 17.53 -35.81
CA LEU A 147 -12.90 16.81 -34.60
C LEU A 147 -14.15 17.39 -33.90
N LEU A 148 -14.55 18.62 -34.25
CA LEU A 148 -15.68 19.31 -33.60
C LEU A 148 -17.05 19.16 -34.32
N LYS A 149 -17.15 18.30 -35.33
CA LYS A 149 -18.38 18.13 -36.15
C LYS A 149 -19.19 16.86 -35.84
N GLN A 150 -19.07 16.31 -34.61
CA GLN A 150 -19.83 15.13 -34.17
C GLN A 150 -20.42 15.24 -32.74
N SER A 151 -20.99 16.40 -32.37
CA SER A 151 -21.83 16.51 -31.16
C SER A 151 -22.90 17.61 -31.28
N ASP A 152 -24.15 17.22 -31.53
CA ASP A 152 -25.31 18.12 -31.48
C ASP A 152 -25.75 18.41 -30.04
N ALA A 153 -25.33 19.54 -29.48
CA ALA A 153 -25.93 20.14 -28.29
C ALA A 153 -25.69 21.66 -28.22
N LYS A 154 -26.75 22.45 -27.98
CA LYS A 154 -26.63 23.90 -27.71
C LYS A 154 -26.26 24.14 -26.24
N PRO A 155 -25.26 24.99 -25.93
CA PRO A 155 -25.02 25.46 -24.57
C PRO A 155 -25.95 26.62 -24.19
N THR A 156 -26.38 26.67 -22.94
CA THR A 156 -26.87 27.89 -22.27
C THR A 156 -25.75 28.50 -21.42
N ASN A 157 -25.73 29.82 -21.30
CA ASN A 157 -24.59 30.55 -20.72
C ASN A 157 -24.46 30.38 -19.19
N LEU A 158 -23.33 29.83 -18.75
CA LEU A 158 -22.70 30.16 -17.45
C LEU A 158 -21.18 30.17 -17.64
N SER A 159 -20.54 31.31 -17.38
CA SER A 159 -19.11 31.53 -17.67
C SER A 159 -18.20 31.13 -16.50
N LEU A 160 -17.63 29.93 -16.56
CA LEU A 160 -16.46 29.50 -15.79
C LEU A 160 -15.39 28.97 -16.74
N SER A 161 -14.12 29.08 -16.38
CA SER A 161 -13.01 28.69 -17.26
C SER A 161 -13.01 27.18 -17.54
N SER A 162 -12.85 26.80 -18.80
CA SER A 162 -12.90 25.41 -19.27
C SER A 162 -11.82 24.51 -18.63
N THR A 163 -10.70 25.10 -18.20
CA THR A 163 -9.67 24.41 -17.42
C THR A 163 -10.14 24.03 -16.01
N ALA A 164 -10.90 24.90 -15.34
CA ALA A 164 -11.39 24.66 -13.98
C ALA A 164 -12.54 23.62 -13.96
N THR A 165 -13.43 23.64 -14.95
CA THR A 165 -14.47 22.60 -15.07
C THR A 165 -13.90 21.26 -15.50
N ALA A 166 -12.85 21.23 -16.33
CA ALA A 166 -12.15 19.99 -16.68
C ALA A 166 -11.41 19.36 -15.48
N THR A 167 -10.68 20.14 -14.67
CA THR A 167 -10.05 19.60 -13.45
C THR A 167 -11.06 19.21 -12.39
N ALA A 168 -12.15 19.97 -12.20
CA ALA A 168 -13.23 19.59 -11.30
C ALA A 168 -13.90 18.27 -11.74
N ALA A 169 -14.19 18.11 -13.03
CA ALA A 169 -14.76 16.86 -13.57
C ALA A 169 -13.78 15.68 -13.46
N ALA A 170 -12.48 15.89 -13.69
CA ALA A 170 -11.46 14.86 -13.52
C ALA A 170 -11.27 14.45 -12.05
N LEU A 171 -11.31 15.41 -11.11
CA LEU A 171 -11.25 15.14 -9.68
C LEU A 171 -12.51 14.43 -9.17
N LEU A 172 -13.70 14.87 -9.58
CA LEU A 172 -14.98 14.21 -9.25
C LEU A 172 -15.07 12.82 -9.87
N SER A 173 -14.58 12.62 -11.10
CA SER A 173 -14.48 11.31 -11.74
C SER A 173 -13.48 10.40 -10.99
N SER A 174 -12.33 10.95 -10.57
CA SER A 174 -11.34 10.22 -9.77
C SER A 174 -11.89 9.81 -8.40
N THR A 175 -12.58 10.70 -7.67
CA THR A 175 -13.19 10.35 -6.39
C THR A 175 -14.39 9.42 -6.55
N LEU A 176 -15.24 9.59 -7.57
CA LEU A 176 -16.30 8.63 -7.89
C LEU A 176 -15.74 7.28 -8.31
N HIS A 177 -14.62 7.22 -9.04
CA HIS A 177 -13.97 5.96 -9.40
C HIS A 177 -13.33 5.30 -8.18
N GLN A 178 -12.71 6.05 -7.27
CA GLN A 178 -12.22 5.53 -5.98
C GLN A 178 -13.37 5.07 -5.07
N VAL A 179 -14.48 5.80 -5.01
CA VAL A 179 -15.69 5.40 -4.26
C VAL A 179 -16.34 4.16 -4.90
N LEU A 180 -16.38 4.07 -6.23
CA LEU A 180 -16.90 2.90 -6.95
C LEU A 180 -15.98 1.68 -6.79
N LEU A 181 -14.65 1.86 -6.80
CA LEU A 181 -13.69 0.80 -6.47
C LEU A 181 -13.84 0.35 -5.01
N LEU A 182 -14.04 1.28 -4.07
CA LEU A 182 -14.41 0.95 -2.68
C LEU A 182 -15.73 0.18 -2.63
N TYR A 183 -16.72 0.52 -3.46
CA TYR A 183 -18.02 -0.17 -3.55
C TYR A 183 -17.94 -1.55 -4.21
N LEU A 184 -17.07 -1.74 -5.19
CA LEU A 184 -16.84 -3.03 -5.85
C LEU A 184 -15.95 -3.95 -5.00
N SER A 185 -15.01 -3.39 -4.22
CA SER A 185 -14.27 -4.12 -3.18
C SER A 185 -15.11 -4.47 -1.95
N ARG A 186 -16.34 -3.94 -1.82
CA ARG A 186 -17.21 -4.21 -0.66
C ARG A 186 -17.83 -5.61 -0.67
N LEU A 187 -18.04 -6.27 -1.81
CA LEU A 187 -18.69 -7.59 -1.83
C LEU A 187 -17.97 -8.65 -0.97
N PRO A 188 -16.62 -8.80 -1.03
CA PRO A 188 -15.89 -9.68 -0.12
C PRO A 188 -15.77 -9.13 1.31
N LEU A 189 -15.75 -7.80 1.48
CA LEU A 189 -15.64 -7.14 2.80
C LEU A 189 -16.95 -7.17 3.60
N LEU A 190 -18.12 -7.26 2.97
CA LEU A 190 -19.39 -7.52 3.67
C LEU A 190 -19.36 -8.87 4.40
N LEU A 191 -18.78 -9.90 3.77
CA LEU A 191 -18.61 -11.23 4.35
C LEU A 191 -17.55 -11.30 5.46
N LEU A 192 -16.80 -10.22 5.69
CA LEU A 192 -15.79 -10.11 6.75
C LEU A 192 -16.34 -9.51 8.05
N LEU A 193 -17.33 -8.61 7.98
CA LEU A 193 -17.85 -7.91 9.16
C LEU A 193 -19.09 -8.57 9.79
N LEU A 194 -19.81 -9.39 9.02
CA LEU A 194 -20.96 -10.15 9.51
C LEU A 194 -20.51 -11.25 10.50
N PRO A 195 -21.14 -11.38 11.68
CA PRO A 195 -21.01 -12.60 12.47
C PRO A 195 -21.73 -13.75 11.73
N PRO A 196 -21.13 -14.95 11.61
CA PRO A 196 -21.88 -16.12 11.18
C PRO A 196 -23.03 -16.40 12.18
N PRO A 197 -24.19 -16.91 11.74
CA PRO A 197 -25.24 -17.37 12.65
C PRO A 197 -24.68 -18.41 13.63
N ALA A 198 -25.22 -18.44 14.84
CA ALA A 198 -24.59 -19.15 15.97
C ALA A 198 -24.34 -20.65 15.75
N GLU A 199 -25.09 -21.30 14.85
CA GLU A 199 -24.87 -22.70 14.45
C GLU A 199 -23.68 -22.85 13.48
N GLU A 200 -23.53 -21.96 12.48
CA GLU A 200 -22.37 -21.94 11.58
C GLU A 200 -21.07 -21.58 12.31
N ALA A 201 -21.13 -20.72 13.33
CA ALA A 201 -19.98 -20.43 14.19
C ALA A 201 -19.44 -21.70 14.87
N LEU A 202 -20.35 -22.58 15.31
CA LEU A 202 -20.00 -23.85 15.96
C LEU A 202 -19.46 -24.87 14.96
N ASP A 203 -19.99 -24.89 13.73
CA ASP A 203 -19.58 -25.85 12.71
C ASP A 203 -18.29 -25.43 11.97
N MET A 204 -18.01 -24.13 11.87
CA MET A 204 -16.66 -23.65 11.53
C MET A 204 -15.64 -24.08 12.59
N LEU A 205 -15.99 -24.04 13.88
CA LEU A 205 -15.13 -24.50 14.97
C LEU A 205 -15.02 -26.03 15.06
N SER A 206 -16.00 -26.78 14.56
CA SER A 206 -15.92 -28.24 14.42
C SER A 206 -14.96 -28.62 13.28
N SER A 207 -15.14 -28.02 12.10
CA SER A 207 -14.35 -28.21 10.89
C SER A 207 -12.87 -27.83 11.08
N LEU A 208 -12.59 -26.79 11.87
CA LEU A 208 -11.23 -26.39 12.23
C LEU A 208 -10.51 -27.39 13.15
N LYS A 209 -11.25 -28.18 13.97
CA LYS A 209 -10.63 -29.21 14.84
C LYS A 209 -10.29 -30.49 14.09
N SER A 210 -11.04 -30.84 13.04
CA SER A 210 -10.76 -32.02 12.20
C SER A 210 -9.45 -31.95 11.38
N HIS A 211 -8.60 -30.94 11.60
CA HIS A 211 -7.30 -30.80 10.96
C HIS A 211 -6.10 -30.76 11.93
N GLU A 212 -6.32 -30.87 13.26
CA GLU A 212 -5.22 -30.84 14.26
C GLU A 212 -4.88 -32.21 14.88
N GLU A 213 -5.63 -33.27 14.57
CA GLU A 213 -5.33 -34.65 15.03
C GLU A 213 -5.23 -35.61 13.82
N GLY A 214 -4.02 -36.10 13.51
CA GLY A 214 -3.75 -37.00 12.38
C GLY A 214 -2.26 -37.28 12.14
N ASP A 215 -1.80 -38.46 12.58
CA ASP A 215 -0.42 -39.01 12.52
C ASP A 215 0.26 -38.91 11.14
N GLN A 216 1.58 -38.67 11.01
CA GLN A 216 2.76 -39.46 11.43
C GLN A 216 2.98 -40.81 10.73
N GLU A 217 4.25 -41.00 10.31
CA GLU A 217 4.91 -42.22 9.79
C GLU A 217 4.59 -42.73 8.35
N HIS A 218 5.57 -43.48 7.82
CA HIS A 218 5.65 -44.17 6.51
C HIS A 218 5.69 -43.30 5.23
N HIS A 219 6.53 -43.58 4.22
CA HIS A 219 7.59 -44.59 4.10
C HIS A 219 8.77 -44.07 3.25
N ARG A 220 10.01 -44.39 3.64
CA ARG A 220 11.21 -44.16 2.79
C ARG A 220 11.15 -44.98 1.51
N HIS A 221 11.63 -44.42 0.40
CA HIS A 221 12.21 -45.19 -0.71
C HIS A 221 13.57 -44.58 -1.06
N SER A 222 14.60 -45.40 -1.11
CA SER A 222 16.00 -45.00 -1.35
C SER A 222 16.50 -45.63 -2.65
N ASN A 223 17.31 -44.91 -3.42
CA ASN A 223 18.26 -45.51 -4.35
C ASN A 223 19.52 -44.60 -4.48
N PRO A 224 20.76 -45.11 -4.55
CA PRO A 224 21.94 -44.32 -4.14
C PRO A 224 23.07 -44.18 -5.20
N LEU A 225 24.11 -43.40 -4.81
CA LEU A 225 25.46 -43.24 -5.41
C LEU A 225 25.54 -42.34 -6.68
N HIS A 226 26.11 -41.11 -6.65
CA HIS A 226 27.52 -40.66 -6.45
C HIS A 226 28.41 -40.71 -7.71
N PRO A 227 29.48 -39.86 -7.86
CA PRO A 227 29.95 -38.71 -7.07
C PRO A 227 29.82 -37.37 -7.88
N ASN A 228 30.43 -36.20 -7.61
CA ASN A 228 31.56 -35.73 -6.77
C ASN A 228 31.38 -34.21 -6.48
N PRO A 229 31.99 -33.57 -5.46
CA PRO A 229 31.74 -32.15 -5.18
C PRO A 229 32.52 -31.22 -6.11
N GLN A 230 31.88 -30.13 -6.54
CA GLN A 230 32.53 -28.98 -7.17
C GLN A 230 32.35 -27.72 -6.31
N HIS A 231 33.25 -26.75 -6.48
CA HIS A 231 33.39 -25.59 -5.61
C HIS A 231 32.06 -24.83 -5.44
N GLY A 232 31.71 -24.50 -4.19
CA GLY A 232 30.47 -23.82 -3.85
C GLY A 232 30.37 -22.42 -4.46
N GLN A 233 29.72 -22.33 -5.62
CA GLN A 233 29.32 -21.05 -6.21
C GLN A 233 28.22 -20.44 -5.34
N ILE A 234 28.56 -19.38 -4.61
CA ILE A 234 27.60 -18.54 -3.90
C ILE A 234 26.63 -17.97 -4.94
N SER A 235 25.31 -18.07 -4.71
CA SER A 235 24.33 -17.54 -5.65
C SER A 235 24.49 -16.02 -5.81
N PRO A 236 24.12 -15.44 -6.97
CA PRO A 236 24.21 -13.98 -7.17
C PRO A 236 23.51 -13.19 -6.06
N SER A 237 22.36 -13.67 -5.60
CA SER A 237 21.60 -13.12 -4.47
C SER A 237 22.37 -13.16 -3.15
N ALA A 238 22.97 -14.30 -2.79
CA ALA A 238 23.77 -14.44 -1.58
C ALA A 238 25.07 -13.62 -1.66
N HIS A 239 25.66 -13.47 -2.85
CA HIS A 239 26.84 -12.63 -3.08
C HIS A 239 26.52 -11.15 -2.92
N ALA A 240 25.43 -10.65 -3.51
CA ALA A 240 24.97 -9.27 -3.35
C ALA A 240 24.64 -8.95 -1.88
N ARG A 241 23.98 -9.88 -1.16
CA ARG A 241 23.73 -9.77 0.28
C ARG A 241 25.03 -9.74 1.10
N GLN A 242 26.03 -10.56 0.76
CA GLN A 242 27.34 -10.53 1.43
C GLN A 242 28.06 -9.19 1.20
N LEU A 243 28.03 -8.66 -0.03
CA LEU A 243 28.61 -7.35 -0.36
C LEU A 243 27.93 -6.20 0.42
N LEU A 244 26.62 -6.24 0.62
CA LEU A 244 25.92 -5.28 1.49
C LEU A 244 26.44 -5.30 2.93
N LEU A 245 26.58 -6.51 3.51
CA LEU A 245 27.09 -6.69 4.88
C LEU A 245 28.55 -6.19 4.99
N SER A 246 29.40 -6.49 3.99
CA SER A 246 30.77 -5.96 3.92
C SER A 246 30.79 -4.43 3.78
N CYS A 247 29.89 -3.84 2.99
CA CYS A 247 29.77 -2.39 2.84
C CYS A 247 29.37 -1.70 4.16
N ALA A 248 28.40 -2.27 4.88
CA ALA A 248 28.00 -1.82 6.20
C ALA A 248 29.14 -1.97 7.23
N GLU A 249 29.93 -3.03 7.16
CA GLU A 249 31.10 -3.22 8.04
C GLU A 249 32.22 -2.20 7.77
N LEU A 250 32.53 -1.90 6.51
CA LEU A 250 33.47 -0.83 6.16
C LEU A 250 32.98 0.54 6.68
N ALA A 251 31.70 0.84 6.49
CA ALA A 251 31.08 2.06 7.01
C ALA A 251 31.05 2.11 8.55
N HIS A 252 30.91 0.96 9.23
CA HIS A 252 30.94 0.87 10.69
C HIS A 252 32.36 1.09 11.25
N ARG A 253 33.37 0.52 10.60
CA ARG A 253 34.79 0.63 10.98
C ARG A 253 35.42 1.98 10.60
N GLY A 254 34.72 2.82 9.84
CA GLY A 254 35.19 4.14 9.41
C GLY A 254 36.01 4.16 8.11
N ASP A 255 36.11 3.05 7.39
CA ASP A 255 36.66 3.04 6.02
C ASP A 255 35.60 3.53 5.03
N LEU A 256 35.29 4.82 5.14
CA LEU A 256 34.34 5.52 4.29
C LEU A 256 34.73 5.42 2.80
N PRO A 257 36.00 5.57 2.39
CA PRO A 257 36.39 5.41 0.98
C PRO A 257 36.12 4.00 0.43
N ALA A 258 36.36 2.94 1.20
CA ALA A 258 36.01 1.59 0.74
C ALA A 258 34.51 1.35 0.73
N ALA A 259 33.79 1.79 1.76
CA ALA A 259 32.33 1.71 1.81
C ALA A 259 31.68 2.43 0.62
N GLN A 260 32.14 3.65 0.28
CA GLN A 260 31.64 4.41 -0.87
C GLN A 260 31.86 3.66 -2.19
N ARG A 261 33.03 3.03 -2.39
CA ARG A 261 33.31 2.18 -3.56
C ARG A 261 32.41 0.95 -3.61
N THR A 262 32.17 0.27 -2.48
CA THR A 262 31.29 -0.92 -2.44
C THR A 262 29.83 -0.54 -2.65
N ALA A 263 29.35 0.57 -2.08
CA ALA A 263 28.00 1.09 -2.36
C ALA A 263 27.85 1.50 -3.84
N SER A 264 28.85 2.16 -4.42
CA SER A 264 28.86 2.54 -5.85
C SER A 264 28.81 1.31 -6.77
N LEU A 265 29.56 0.25 -6.43
CA LEU A 265 29.52 -1.02 -7.15
C LEU A 265 28.13 -1.65 -7.09
N LEU A 266 27.55 -1.74 -5.89
CA LEU A 266 26.20 -2.31 -5.69
C LEU A 266 25.12 -1.52 -6.44
N LEU A 267 25.20 -0.18 -6.47
CA LEU A 267 24.30 0.67 -7.24
C LEU A 267 24.47 0.53 -8.75
N ALA A 268 25.67 0.17 -9.22
CA ALA A 268 25.94 -0.09 -10.64
C ALA A 268 25.51 -1.50 -11.08
N THR A 269 25.38 -2.47 -10.16
CA THR A 269 24.97 -3.85 -10.47
C THR A 269 23.51 -4.16 -10.17
N ALA A 270 22.93 -3.58 -9.11
CA ALA A 270 21.59 -3.95 -8.62
C ALA A 270 20.49 -3.10 -9.25
N SER A 271 19.49 -3.76 -9.86
CA SER A 271 18.43 -3.08 -10.59
C SER A 271 17.29 -2.61 -9.69
N PRO A 272 16.89 -1.32 -9.72
CA PRO A 272 15.69 -0.84 -9.01
C PRO A 272 14.37 -1.36 -9.62
N TYR A 273 14.46 -2.13 -10.71
CA TYR A 273 13.33 -2.79 -11.40
C TYR A 273 13.61 -4.28 -11.67
N GLY A 274 14.61 -4.89 -10.99
CA GLY A 274 14.94 -6.31 -11.11
C GLY A 274 14.02 -7.20 -10.25
N ASP A 275 14.52 -8.36 -9.81
CA ASP A 275 13.83 -9.21 -8.84
C ASP A 275 13.80 -8.61 -7.41
N SER A 276 13.18 -9.30 -6.46
CA SER A 276 13.08 -8.84 -5.07
C SER A 276 14.44 -8.57 -4.42
N THR A 277 15.48 -9.34 -4.76
CA THR A 277 16.84 -9.16 -4.23
C THR A 277 17.50 -7.95 -4.87
N ASP A 278 17.41 -7.82 -6.19
CA ASP A 278 17.94 -6.68 -6.96
C ASP A 278 17.39 -5.34 -6.42
N ARG A 279 16.06 -5.26 -6.23
CA ARG A 279 15.39 -4.04 -5.76
C ARG A 279 15.72 -3.75 -4.29
N LEU A 280 15.78 -4.77 -3.43
CA LEU A 280 16.21 -4.63 -2.04
C LEU A 280 17.65 -4.13 -1.94
N VAL A 281 18.56 -4.75 -2.68
CA VAL A 281 19.99 -4.39 -2.70
C VAL A 281 20.18 -2.96 -3.19
N HIS A 282 19.42 -2.54 -4.21
CA HIS A 282 19.45 -1.16 -4.69
C HIS A 282 19.08 -0.15 -3.58
N GLN A 283 17.99 -0.38 -2.82
CA GLN A 283 17.61 0.56 -1.75
C GLN A 283 18.59 0.56 -0.58
N PHE A 284 19.09 -0.61 -0.16
CA PHE A 284 20.09 -0.68 0.89
C PHE A 284 21.43 -0.04 0.47
N ALA A 285 21.83 -0.17 -0.80
CA ALA A 285 23.02 0.50 -1.31
C ALA A 285 22.84 2.04 -1.40
N ARG A 286 21.65 2.53 -1.78
CA ARG A 286 21.32 3.97 -1.72
C ARG A 286 21.43 4.50 -0.28
N ALA A 287 20.82 3.80 0.68
CA ALA A 287 20.85 4.19 2.09
C ALA A 287 22.26 4.11 2.71
N LEU A 288 23.10 3.16 2.27
CA LEU A 288 24.51 3.10 2.65
C LEU A 288 25.33 4.24 2.06
N SER A 289 25.11 4.64 0.80
CA SER A 289 25.77 5.82 0.23
C SER A 289 25.43 7.06 1.04
N LEU A 290 24.14 7.32 1.32
CA LEU A 290 23.69 8.42 2.18
C LEU A 290 24.29 8.37 3.61
N ARG A 291 24.62 7.18 4.13
CA ARG A 291 25.32 7.03 5.42
C ARG A 291 26.79 7.48 5.35
N VAL A 292 27.45 7.22 4.23
CA VAL A 292 28.88 7.46 3.99
C VAL A 292 29.12 8.90 3.52
N ASP A 293 28.25 9.42 2.64
CA ASP A 293 28.34 10.71 1.96
C ASP A 293 27.94 11.91 2.85
N ARG A 294 28.12 11.81 4.18
CA ARG A 294 27.75 12.83 5.20
C ARG A 294 28.45 14.19 5.09
N LEU A 295 29.23 14.40 4.03
CA LEU A 295 29.86 15.68 3.65
C LEU A 295 29.05 16.45 2.60
N LEU A 296 28.06 15.81 1.96
CA LEU A 296 27.08 16.50 1.15
C LEU A 296 25.93 17.01 2.04
N PRO A 297 25.40 18.22 1.82
CA PRO A 297 24.09 18.58 2.38
C PRO A 297 23.06 17.57 1.84
N PRO A 298 22.02 17.22 2.62
CA PRO A 298 21.03 16.23 2.17
C PRO A 298 20.40 16.72 0.87
N VAL A 299 20.60 15.97 -0.22
CA VAL A 299 19.89 16.20 -1.47
C VAL A 299 18.41 15.96 -1.18
N VAL A 300 17.62 17.02 -1.19
CA VAL A 300 16.21 16.98 -0.76
C VAL A 300 15.33 16.43 -1.89
N ASP A 301 15.63 15.22 -2.35
CA ASP A 301 14.68 14.31 -3.02
C ASP A 301 13.68 13.74 -1.98
N ALA A 302 13.19 14.62 -1.10
CA ALA A 302 12.11 14.31 -0.19
C ALA A 302 10.83 14.18 -1.03
N ALA A 303 10.60 12.97 -1.55
CA ALA A 303 9.52 12.71 -2.51
C ALA A 303 8.20 13.35 -2.04
N PRO A 304 7.48 14.09 -2.91
CA PRO A 304 6.46 15.07 -2.51
C PRO A 304 5.40 14.54 -1.53
N PRO A 305 4.75 15.41 -0.73
CA PRO A 305 3.67 15.00 0.18
C PRO A 305 2.56 14.19 -0.52
N GLU A 306 2.25 14.53 -1.77
CA GLU A 306 1.30 13.80 -2.62
C GLU A 306 1.80 12.41 -3.02
N ALA A 307 3.09 12.25 -3.30
CA ALA A 307 3.71 10.96 -3.61
C ALA A 307 3.80 10.07 -2.38
N LEU A 308 4.10 10.65 -1.20
CA LEU A 308 3.99 9.98 0.10
C LEU A 308 2.57 9.47 0.35
N GLN A 309 1.58 10.36 0.27
CA GLN A 309 0.16 10.01 0.43
C GLN A 309 -0.24 8.89 -0.55
N SER A 310 0.10 9.02 -1.83
CA SER A 310 -0.20 8.00 -2.85
C SER A 310 0.44 6.66 -2.53
N SER A 311 1.73 6.64 -2.15
CA SER A 311 2.43 5.40 -1.78
C SER A 311 1.86 4.73 -0.51
N TYR A 312 1.38 5.51 0.47
CA TYR A 312 0.66 4.99 1.64
C TYR A 312 -0.69 4.36 1.24
N LEU A 313 -1.47 5.03 0.37
CA LEU A 313 -2.71 4.46 -0.16
C LEU A 313 -2.45 3.16 -0.93
N SER A 314 -1.41 3.12 -1.78
CA SER A 314 -0.96 1.90 -2.46
C SER A 314 -0.54 0.82 -1.48
N PHE A 315 0.23 1.13 -0.42
CA PHE A 315 0.67 0.15 0.58
C PHE A 315 -0.52 -0.53 1.29
N ASN A 316 -1.55 0.24 1.68
CA ASN A 316 -2.79 -0.29 2.22
C ASN A 316 -3.65 -1.05 1.19
N GLN A 317 -3.51 -0.76 -0.11
CA GLN A 317 -4.24 -1.45 -1.18
C GLN A 317 -3.62 -2.80 -1.55
N ILE A 318 -2.29 -2.86 -1.64
CA ILE A 318 -1.56 -3.99 -2.25
C ILE A 318 -0.93 -4.95 -1.24
N THR A 319 -0.87 -4.60 0.04
CA THR A 319 -0.33 -5.47 1.10
C THR A 319 -1.40 -5.77 2.16
N PRO A 320 -1.30 -6.87 2.91
CA PRO A 320 -2.26 -7.17 3.99
C PRO A 320 -1.97 -6.37 5.26
N PHE A 321 -0.76 -5.82 5.43
CA PHE A 321 -0.23 -5.36 6.71
C PHE A 321 -1.09 -4.28 7.40
N LEU A 322 -1.37 -3.16 6.71
CA LEU A 322 -2.21 -2.10 7.28
C LEU A 322 -3.67 -2.53 7.45
N ARG A 323 -4.23 -3.31 6.50
CA ARG A 323 -5.60 -3.84 6.64
C ARG A 323 -5.73 -4.77 7.84
N PHE A 324 -4.75 -5.64 8.07
CA PHE A 324 -4.68 -6.53 9.23
C PHE A 324 -4.58 -5.73 10.53
N ALA A 325 -3.70 -4.73 10.61
CA ALA A 325 -3.57 -3.85 11.77
C ALA A 325 -4.89 -3.13 12.08
N HIS A 326 -5.45 -2.44 11.08
CA HIS A 326 -6.70 -1.67 11.21
C HIS A 326 -7.90 -2.55 11.60
N LEU A 327 -8.12 -3.69 10.92
CA LEU A 327 -9.27 -4.56 11.21
C LEU A 327 -9.15 -5.24 12.57
N THR A 328 -7.96 -5.73 12.93
CA THR A 328 -7.73 -6.37 14.24
C THR A 328 -7.90 -5.37 15.39
N ALA A 329 -7.35 -4.16 15.26
CA ALA A 329 -7.55 -3.09 16.23
C ALA A 329 -9.02 -2.65 16.30
N ASN A 330 -9.69 -2.46 15.15
CA ASN A 330 -11.11 -2.13 15.11
C ASN A 330 -11.97 -3.17 15.81
N GLN A 331 -11.67 -4.46 15.70
CA GLN A 331 -12.46 -5.50 16.33
C GLN A 331 -12.34 -5.48 17.85
N ALA A 332 -11.13 -5.23 18.39
CA ALA A 332 -10.92 -5.01 19.82
C ALA A 332 -11.60 -3.73 20.34
N ILE A 333 -11.59 -2.65 19.55
CA ILE A 333 -12.34 -1.42 19.87
C ILE A 333 -13.85 -1.69 19.87
N LEU A 334 -14.37 -2.36 18.84
CA LEU A 334 -15.79 -2.68 18.67
C LEU A 334 -16.35 -3.52 19.82
N GLU A 335 -15.56 -4.47 20.34
CA GLU A 335 -15.91 -5.28 21.51
C GLU A 335 -15.86 -4.47 22.81
N ALA A 336 -14.86 -3.59 22.99
CA ALA A 336 -14.75 -2.75 24.18
C ALA A 336 -15.85 -1.68 24.29
N VAL A 337 -16.34 -1.16 23.16
CA VAL A 337 -17.38 -0.11 23.10
C VAL A 337 -18.80 -0.64 22.90
N ASP A 338 -19.00 -1.96 22.89
CA ASP A 338 -20.30 -2.57 22.59
C ASP A 338 -21.39 -2.15 23.60
N GLY A 339 -22.61 -1.93 23.08
CA GLY A 339 -23.75 -1.43 23.83
C GLY A 339 -23.61 -0.01 24.44
N ARG A 340 -22.52 0.73 24.17
CA ARG A 340 -22.30 2.07 24.75
C ARG A 340 -22.94 3.18 23.90
N ARG A 341 -23.60 4.13 24.58
CA ARG A 341 -24.31 5.24 23.93
C ARG A 341 -23.42 6.40 23.46
N GLN A 342 -22.28 6.59 24.14
CA GLN A 342 -21.34 7.67 23.87
C GLN A 342 -19.95 7.06 23.76
N VAL A 343 -19.34 7.14 22.57
CA VAL A 343 -18.06 6.50 22.25
C VAL A 343 -17.07 7.57 21.82
N HIS A 344 -15.93 7.65 22.50
CA HIS A 344 -14.81 8.49 22.11
C HIS A 344 -13.63 7.61 21.70
N ILE A 345 -13.09 7.85 20.51
CA ILE A 345 -11.87 7.22 20.02
C ILE A 345 -10.78 8.30 19.92
N LEU A 346 -9.67 8.10 20.62
CA LEU A 346 -8.48 8.93 20.52
C LEU A 346 -7.44 8.21 19.65
N ASP A 347 -7.18 8.73 18.47
CA ASP A 347 -6.40 8.06 17.42
C ASP A 347 -5.06 8.76 17.17
N PHE A 348 -3.96 8.06 17.43
CA PHE A 348 -2.62 8.62 17.29
C PHE A 348 -2.01 8.36 15.91
N ASP A 349 -1.80 9.45 15.16
CA ASP A 349 -1.37 9.50 13.75
C ASP A 349 -2.42 8.95 12.75
N THR A 350 -3.64 9.51 12.80
CA THR A 350 -4.81 9.17 11.95
C THR A 350 -4.52 9.18 10.45
N SER A 351 -3.49 9.90 10.00
CA SER A 351 -3.07 9.96 8.59
C SER A 351 -4.27 10.32 7.68
N HIS A 352 -4.69 9.41 6.80
CA HIS A 352 -5.84 9.59 5.90
C HIS A 352 -7.15 8.93 6.39
N GLY A 353 -7.20 8.44 7.63
CA GLY A 353 -8.40 7.92 8.28
C GLY A 353 -8.93 6.59 7.74
N LEU A 354 -8.09 5.80 7.06
CA LEU A 354 -8.50 4.55 6.39
C LEU A 354 -9.03 3.48 7.35
N GLN A 355 -8.64 3.53 8.63
CA GLN A 355 -9.08 2.60 9.67
C GLN A 355 -10.58 2.75 9.99
N TRP A 356 -11.14 3.96 9.93
CA TRP A 356 -12.41 4.26 10.61
C TRP A 356 -13.70 3.87 9.86
N PRO A 357 -13.79 3.91 8.51
CA PRO A 357 -15.02 3.51 7.82
C PRO A 357 -15.51 2.08 8.09
N PRO A 358 -14.64 1.03 8.14
CA PRO A 358 -15.07 -0.31 8.55
C PRO A 358 -15.63 -0.39 9.98
N LEU A 359 -15.09 0.40 10.92
CA LEU A 359 -15.61 0.42 12.29
C LEU A 359 -16.95 1.15 12.38
N LEU A 360 -17.09 2.30 11.71
CA LEU A 360 -18.35 3.04 11.66
C LEU A 360 -19.46 2.18 11.03
N GLN A 361 -19.15 1.46 9.95
CA GLN A 361 -20.04 0.47 9.33
C GLN A 361 -20.51 -0.58 10.35
N ALA A 362 -19.58 -1.21 11.07
CA ALA A 362 -19.88 -2.28 12.03
C ALA A 362 -20.62 -1.78 13.30
N ILE A 363 -20.43 -0.52 13.71
CA ILE A 363 -21.22 0.09 14.80
C ILE A 363 -22.66 0.35 14.33
N ALA A 364 -22.84 0.89 13.12
CA ALA A 364 -24.19 1.12 12.55
C ALA A 364 -24.98 -0.19 12.42
N GLU A 365 -24.33 -1.27 11.96
CA GLU A 365 -24.95 -2.59 11.77
C GLU A 365 -25.32 -3.30 13.09
N ARG A 366 -24.75 -2.88 14.23
CA ARG A 366 -25.06 -3.41 15.57
C ARG A 366 -26.01 -2.53 16.40
N SER A 367 -26.28 -1.30 15.96
CA SER A 367 -27.08 -0.32 16.70
C SER A 367 -28.57 -0.38 16.36
N ASP A 368 -29.44 0.11 17.24
CA ASP A 368 -30.84 0.41 16.86
C ASP A 368 -30.83 1.62 15.89
N PRO A 369 -31.32 1.49 14.64
CA PRO A 369 -31.36 2.61 13.69
C PRO A 369 -32.21 3.81 14.14
N LYS A 370 -33.03 3.66 15.18
CA LYS A 370 -33.83 4.75 15.77
C LYS A 370 -33.09 5.53 16.87
N ASP A 371 -32.03 4.95 17.42
CA ASP A 371 -31.29 5.49 18.56
C ASP A 371 -29.80 5.11 18.46
N PRO A 372 -29.09 5.55 17.39
CA PRO A 372 -27.69 5.20 17.18
C PRO A 372 -26.76 5.97 18.15
N PRO A 373 -25.65 5.35 18.60
CA PRO A 373 -24.73 5.95 19.54
C PRO A 373 -24.03 7.19 18.96
N SER A 374 -23.65 8.12 19.83
CA SER A 374 -22.80 9.26 19.45
C SER A 374 -21.34 8.85 19.42
N ILE A 375 -20.70 8.99 18.26
CA ILE A 375 -19.32 8.55 18.00
C ILE A 375 -18.46 9.79 17.76
N ARG A 376 -17.46 10.00 18.63
CA ARG A 376 -16.49 11.08 18.51
C ARG A 376 -15.12 10.49 18.23
N ILE A 377 -14.41 11.01 17.22
CA ILE A 377 -13.02 10.65 16.95
C ILE A 377 -12.15 11.89 17.12
N THR A 378 -11.22 11.87 18.08
CA THR A 378 -10.13 12.84 18.14
C THR A 378 -8.94 12.26 17.39
N GLY A 379 -8.76 12.68 16.14
CA GLY A 379 -7.68 12.19 15.29
C GLY A 379 -6.46 13.11 15.35
N THR A 380 -5.31 12.57 15.74
CA THR A 380 -4.07 13.35 15.85
C THR A 380 -3.19 13.20 14.60
N GLY A 381 -2.32 14.18 14.33
CA GLY A 381 -1.39 14.11 13.20
C GLY A 381 -0.58 15.39 12.98
N SER A 382 0.33 15.35 12.02
CA SER A 382 1.31 16.40 11.70
C SER A 382 0.78 17.54 10.82
N ASN A 383 -0.31 17.32 10.09
CA ASN A 383 -0.87 18.28 9.12
C ASN A 383 -2.37 18.51 9.37
N LEU A 384 -2.70 19.69 9.88
CA LEU A 384 -4.07 20.09 10.23
C LEU A 384 -5.03 20.14 9.03
N GLU A 385 -4.52 20.39 7.82
CA GLU A 385 -5.34 20.38 6.60
C GLU A 385 -5.70 18.94 6.19
N VAL A 386 -4.73 18.01 6.27
CA VAL A 386 -4.98 16.57 6.04
C VAL A 386 -5.96 16.02 7.08
N LEU A 387 -5.83 16.40 8.35
CA LEU A 387 -6.77 16.03 9.41
C LEU A 387 -8.18 16.56 9.14
N ARG A 388 -8.34 17.84 8.77
CA ARG A 388 -9.65 18.44 8.41
C ARG A 388 -10.31 17.69 7.25
N ARG A 389 -9.61 17.57 6.11
CA ARG A 389 -10.12 16.81 4.95
C ARG A 389 -10.47 15.36 5.31
N THR A 390 -9.82 14.77 6.30
CA THR A 390 -10.12 13.42 6.80
C THR A 390 -11.38 13.40 7.65
N GLY A 391 -11.56 14.37 8.55
CA GLY A 391 -12.82 14.59 9.26
C GLY A 391 -14.01 14.79 8.30
N ASP A 392 -13.87 15.62 7.27
CA ASP A 392 -14.92 15.88 6.28
C ASP A 392 -15.36 14.59 5.56
N ARG A 393 -14.41 13.71 5.19
CA ARG A 393 -14.70 12.39 4.58
C ARG A 393 -15.36 11.43 5.55
N LEU A 394 -14.93 11.41 6.82
CA LEU A 394 -15.49 10.53 7.85
C LEU A 394 -16.90 10.98 8.26
N GLN A 395 -17.16 12.28 8.36
CA GLN A 395 -18.49 12.85 8.57
C GLN A 395 -19.42 12.44 7.43
N THR A 396 -19.05 12.74 6.18
CA THR A 396 -19.84 12.39 4.99
C THR A 396 -20.18 10.89 4.94
N PHE A 397 -19.25 10.02 5.38
CA PHE A 397 -19.50 8.59 5.46
C PHE A 397 -20.41 8.19 6.64
N ALA A 398 -20.23 8.76 7.82
CA ALA A 398 -21.07 8.52 8.99
C ALA A 398 -22.52 9.02 8.78
N ASP A 399 -22.69 10.16 8.13
CA ASP A 399 -23.98 10.71 7.73
C ASP A 399 -24.71 9.73 6.80
N SER A 400 -23.98 9.08 5.87
CA SER A 400 -24.53 8.03 4.97
C SER A 400 -24.97 6.75 5.69
N LEU A 401 -24.54 6.56 6.95
CA LEU A 401 -24.96 5.48 7.85
C LEU A 401 -26.00 5.94 8.89
N ASN A 402 -26.39 7.22 8.89
CA ASN A 402 -27.24 7.87 9.90
C ASN A 402 -26.64 7.84 11.33
N LEU A 403 -25.31 7.88 11.45
CA LEU A 403 -24.62 7.90 12.74
C LEU A 403 -24.47 9.33 13.30
N HIS A 404 -24.62 9.47 14.61
CA HIS A 404 -24.33 10.72 15.33
C HIS A 404 -22.81 10.93 15.47
N PHE A 405 -22.14 11.39 14.42
CA PHE A 405 -20.68 11.46 14.36
C PHE A 405 -20.08 12.87 14.54
N GLN A 406 -18.89 12.95 15.13
CA GLN A 406 -18.06 14.16 15.24
C GLN A 406 -16.56 13.83 15.09
N PHE A 407 -15.80 14.66 14.36
CA PHE A 407 -14.33 14.54 14.24
C PHE A 407 -13.60 15.78 14.78
N HIS A 408 -12.66 15.56 15.70
CA HIS A 408 -11.82 16.60 16.30
C HIS A 408 -10.36 16.47 15.81
N PRO A 409 -9.89 17.36 14.92
CA PRO A 409 -8.51 17.32 14.43
C PRO A 409 -7.54 17.88 15.49
N PHE A 410 -6.61 17.05 15.98
CA PHE A 410 -5.61 17.47 16.97
C PHE A 410 -4.21 17.55 16.34
N LEU A 411 -3.67 18.77 16.19
CA LEU A 411 -2.36 18.97 15.59
C LEU A 411 -1.24 18.62 16.60
N LEU A 412 -0.47 17.58 16.30
CA LEU A 412 0.79 17.31 17.00
C LEU A 412 1.89 18.22 16.41
N PRO A 413 2.60 19.02 17.24
CA PRO A 413 3.66 19.93 16.77
C PRO A 413 4.74 19.19 15.99
N SER A 414 4.86 19.52 14.71
CA SER A 414 5.87 18.91 13.82
C SER A 414 7.21 19.60 13.93
N THR A 415 7.78 19.63 15.13
CA THR A 415 9.19 19.95 15.33
C THR A 415 10.09 18.82 14.80
N SER A 416 11.32 19.18 14.43
CA SER A 416 12.34 18.23 13.97
C SER A 416 12.68 17.20 15.05
N SER A 417 12.59 17.57 16.33
CA SER A 417 12.49 16.68 17.48
C SER A 417 11.02 16.34 17.81
N ASN A 418 10.77 15.05 18.12
CA ASN A 418 9.55 14.37 18.60
C ASN A 418 8.22 15.20 18.70
N PRO A 419 7.08 14.75 18.10
CA PRO A 419 5.76 15.38 18.27
C PRO A 419 5.28 15.58 19.72
N LEU A 420 5.90 14.91 20.70
CA LEU A 420 5.60 15.02 22.13
C LEU A 420 6.79 15.51 22.97
N SER A 421 7.74 16.27 22.40
CA SER A 421 8.97 16.63 23.13
C SER A 421 8.74 17.63 24.27
N SER A 422 8.53 17.09 25.47
CA SER A 422 8.83 17.63 26.82
C SER A 422 8.23 18.96 27.28
N THR A 423 7.73 19.85 26.41
CA THR A 423 7.27 21.21 26.80
C THR A 423 6.11 21.79 25.97
N SER A 424 5.65 21.13 24.90
CA SER A 424 4.69 21.72 23.93
C SER A 424 3.33 21.03 23.81
N VAL A 425 3.21 19.75 24.16
CA VAL A 425 1.93 19.01 24.17
C VAL A 425 1.68 18.48 25.57
N ASP A 426 0.82 19.18 26.30
CA ASP A 426 0.27 18.67 27.56
C ASP A 426 -0.80 17.62 27.24
N LEU A 427 -0.47 16.34 27.40
CA LEU A 427 -1.35 15.20 27.09
C LEU A 427 -2.42 14.95 28.17
N THR A 428 -2.99 16.02 28.73
CA THR A 428 -4.04 15.92 29.74
C THR A 428 -5.41 15.64 29.12
N SER A 429 -6.31 15.07 29.93
CA SER A 429 -7.73 14.86 29.59
C SER A 429 -8.44 16.14 29.10
N SER A 430 -7.97 17.31 29.55
CA SER A 430 -8.37 18.64 29.09
C SER A 430 -8.05 18.89 27.61
N SER A 431 -6.84 18.55 27.16
CA SER A 431 -6.39 18.75 25.78
C SER A 431 -7.18 17.92 24.77
N PHE A 432 -7.58 16.70 25.16
CA PHE A 432 -8.41 15.82 24.33
C PHE A 432 -9.92 15.99 24.53
N GLN A 433 -10.33 16.91 25.42
CA GLN A 433 -11.72 17.23 25.73
C GLN A 433 -12.55 15.99 26.10
N LEU A 434 -12.08 15.16 27.05
CA LEU A 434 -12.82 13.97 27.47
C LEU A 434 -14.12 14.36 28.21
N HIS A 435 -15.27 13.81 27.81
CA HIS A 435 -16.55 14.13 28.46
C HIS A 435 -16.99 13.06 29.47
N PRO A 436 -17.56 13.44 30.63
CA PRO A 436 -18.13 12.47 31.57
C PRO A 436 -19.29 11.68 30.94
N GLY A 437 -19.13 10.35 30.83
CA GLY A 437 -20.14 9.44 30.27
C GLY A 437 -19.73 8.76 28.97
N GLU A 438 -18.74 9.29 28.25
CA GLU A 438 -18.14 8.62 27.10
C GLU A 438 -17.33 7.40 27.54
N ILE A 439 -17.38 6.32 26.76
CA ILE A 439 -16.34 5.27 26.81
C ILE A 439 -15.18 5.70 25.92
N LEU A 440 -13.96 5.63 26.44
CA LEU A 440 -12.75 5.97 25.71
C LEU A 440 -12.05 4.72 25.19
N ALA A 441 -11.76 4.70 23.88
CA ALA A 441 -10.79 3.80 23.26
C ALA A 441 -9.60 4.61 22.72
N VAL A 442 -8.38 4.08 22.84
CA VAL A 442 -7.16 4.74 22.33
C VAL A 442 -6.49 3.85 21.29
N ASN A 443 -6.19 4.41 20.11
CA ASN A 443 -5.60 3.69 19.00
C ASN A 443 -4.17 4.19 18.71
N CYS A 444 -3.23 3.26 18.58
CA CYS A 444 -1.81 3.51 18.33
C CYS A 444 -1.31 2.54 17.25
N VAL A 445 -1.61 2.84 15.98
CA VAL A 445 -1.13 2.08 14.82
C VAL A 445 0.11 2.77 14.25
N LEU A 446 1.26 2.10 14.33
CA LEU A 446 2.56 2.60 13.86
C LEU A 446 2.91 3.98 14.45
N PHE A 447 2.83 4.11 15.77
CA PHE A 447 3.00 5.40 16.47
C PHE A 447 4.01 5.35 17.62
N LEU A 448 4.07 4.27 18.40
CA LEU A 448 4.85 4.23 19.64
C LEU A 448 6.36 4.26 19.37
N HIS A 449 6.81 3.66 18.26
CA HIS A 449 8.22 3.74 17.84
C HIS A 449 8.69 5.18 17.59
N LYS A 450 7.79 6.08 17.15
CA LYS A 450 8.09 7.50 16.87
C LYS A 450 8.37 8.31 18.13
N LEU A 451 8.07 7.75 19.31
CA LEU A 451 8.31 8.37 20.62
C LEU A 451 9.63 7.95 21.26
N LEU A 452 10.37 7.04 20.62
CA LEU A 452 11.69 6.60 21.08
C LEU A 452 12.78 7.59 20.62
N LYS A 453 13.73 7.86 21.50
CA LYS A 453 14.89 8.74 21.27
C LYS A 453 16.18 7.93 21.30
N ASP A 454 17.31 8.57 20.97
CA ASP A 454 18.61 7.92 21.09
C ASP A 454 19.03 7.79 22.55
N GLY A 455 19.25 6.57 23.03
CA GLY A 455 19.63 6.26 24.41
C GLY A 455 21.09 6.58 24.75
N GLY A 456 21.63 7.68 24.21
CA GLY A 456 23.05 8.07 24.26
C GLY A 456 23.50 8.56 25.63
N GLY A 457 23.42 7.71 26.65
CA GLY A 457 23.67 8.06 28.06
C GLY A 457 22.41 8.48 28.83
N SER A 458 21.23 8.43 28.20
CA SER A 458 19.93 8.73 28.82
C SER A 458 18.88 7.68 28.45
N ASP A 459 17.71 7.76 29.09
CA ASP A 459 16.63 6.80 28.86
C ASP A 459 15.82 7.17 27.59
N GLY A 460 16.18 6.55 26.47
CA GLY A 460 15.51 6.74 25.18
C GLY A 460 14.02 6.35 25.13
N SER A 461 13.47 5.79 26.21
CA SER A 461 12.03 5.49 26.35
C SER A 461 11.27 6.50 27.24
N HIS A 462 11.92 7.58 27.70
CA HIS A 462 11.31 8.58 28.58
C HIS A 462 9.98 9.13 28.06
N ASP A 463 9.96 9.66 26.84
CA ASP A 463 8.77 10.34 26.28
C ASP A 463 7.64 9.34 26.02
N LEU A 464 7.98 8.10 25.60
CA LEU A 464 7.04 6.99 25.50
C LEU A 464 6.42 6.62 26.86
N ARG A 465 7.20 6.61 27.95
CA ARG A 465 6.64 6.35 29.29
C ARG A 465 5.74 7.49 29.77
N ALA A 466 6.09 8.74 29.52
CA ALA A 466 5.23 9.88 29.83
C ALA A 466 3.91 9.81 29.03
N PHE A 467 3.98 9.44 27.75
CA PHE A 467 2.80 9.13 26.93
C PHE A 467 1.96 8.00 27.51
N LEU A 468 2.55 6.85 27.86
CA LEU A 468 1.83 5.71 28.43
C LEU A 468 1.25 6.00 29.83
N GLN A 469 1.83 6.94 30.59
CA GLN A 469 1.25 7.43 31.84
C GLN A 469 0.05 8.35 31.59
N ALA A 470 0.12 9.24 30.60
CA ALA A 470 -1.01 10.10 30.18
C ALA A 470 -2.17 9.25 29.62
N VAL A 471 -1.90 8.46 28.58
CA VAL A 471 -2.23 7.03 28.48
C VAL A 471 -3.17 6.50 29.58
N ARG A 472 -2.56 5.90 30.60
CA ARG A 472 -3.20 5.21 31.71
C ARG A 472 -4.09 6.11 32.57
N ALA A 473 -3.76 7.40 32.69
CA ALA A 473 -4.50 8.38 33.50
C ALA A 473 -5.84 8.82 32.86
N MET A 474 -5.98 8.71 31.54
CA MET A 474 -7.27 8.91 30.85
C MET A 474 -8.26 7.75 31.07
N ASN A 475 -7.81 6.64 31.69
CA ASN A 475 -8.59 5.44 31.98
C ASN A 475 -9.44 4.92 30.79
N PRO A 476 -8.81 4.62 29.63
CA PRO A 476 -9.49 4.02 28.49
C PRO A 476 -9.99 2.61 28.82
N ALA A 477 -11.08 2.20 28.16
CA ALA A 477 -11.60 0.83 28.23
C ALA A 477 -10.79 -0.15 27.36
N VAL A 478 -10.13 0.36 26.31
CA VAL A 478 -9.11 -0.37 25.54
C VAL A 478 -8.06 0.58 24.96
N VAL A 479 -6.81 0.14 24.95
CA VAL A 479 -5.73 0.70 24.13
C VAL A 479 -5.31 -0.35 23.09
N THR A 480 -5.42 -0.03 21.81
CA THR A 480 -4.94 -0.88 20.71
C THR A 480 -3.57 -0.43 20.24
N VAL A 481 -2.62 -1.37 20.17
CA VAL A 481 -1.25 -1.14 19.72
C VAL A 481 -0.96 -2.07 18.54
N ALA A 482 -0.61 -1.49 17.40
CA ALA A 482 -0.14 -2.22 16.23
C ALA A 482 1.21 -1.67 15.78
N GLU A 483 2.24 -2.52 15.76
CA GLU A 483 3.62 -2.13 15.50
C GLU A 483 4.32 -3.09 14.53
N ARG A 484 5.48 -2.67 14.01
CA ARG A 484 6.33 -3.51 13.15
C ARG A 484 7.17 -4.46 13.98
N GLU A 485 7.15 -5.73 13.62
CA GLU A 485 7.80 -6.80 14.39
C GLU A 485 9.29 -6.92 14.02
N ALA A 486 10.08 -5.94 14.45
CA ALA A 486 11.50 -5.83 14.10
C ALA A 486 12.31 -5.11 15.19
N SER A 487 13.58 -5.47 15.38
CA SER A 487 14.49 -4.75 16.30
C SER A 487 15.35 -3.72 15.55
N HIS A 488 14.70 -2.72 14.95
CA HIS A 488 15.35 -1.63 14.20
C HIS A 488 15.94 -0.55 15.11
N ASN A 489 16.06 -0.76 16.43
CA ASN A 489 16.49 0.26 17.38
C ASN A 489 17.82 0.00 18.12
N SER A 490 18.52 -1.11 17.85
CA SER A 490 19.82 -1.40 18.50
C SER A 490 20.81 -0.22 18.37
N PRO A 491 21.57 0.13 19.45
CA PRO A 491 22.62 1.14 19.37
C PRO A 491 23.80 0.71 18.47
N ILE A 492 23.93 -0.58 18.15
CA ILE A 492 24.99 -1.11 17.29
C ILE A 492 24.50 -1.13 15.85
N PHE A 493 25.03 -0.24 15.01
CA PHE A 493 24.64 -0.08 13.61
C PHE A 493 24.59 -1.41 12.82
N LEU A 494 25.60 -2.30 12.97
CA LEU A 494 25.62 -3.59 12.26
C LEU A 494 24.48 -4.53 12.67
N GLN A 495 24.03 -4.48 13.93
CA GLN A 495 22.87 -5.25 14.38
C GLN A 495 21.59 -4.70 13.75
N ARG A 496 21.39 -3.37 13.76
CA ARG A 496 20.26 -2.76 13.04
C ARG A 496 20.25 -3.11 11.56
N PHE A 497 21.42 -2.99 10.91
CA PHE A 497 21.56 -3.23 9.47
C PHE A 497 21.21 -4.67 9.11
N THR A 498 21.66 -5.65 9.90
CA THR A 498 21.39 -7.07 9.64
C THR A 498 19.91 -7.40 9.88
N GLU A 499 19.34 -6.99 11.02
CA GLU A 499 17.91 -7.22 11.33
C GLU A 499 16.99 -6.52 10.32
N ALA A 500 17.34 -5.30 9.88
CA ALA A 500 16.60 -4.59 8.85
C ALA A 500 16.70 -5.29 7.50
N LEU A 501 17.89 -5.74 7.09
CA LEU A 501 18.06 -6.47 5.84
C LEU A 501 17.20 -7.75 5.84
N ASP A 502 17.16 -8.48 6.96
CA ASP A 502 16.31 -9.66 7.13
C ASP A 502 14.80 -9.34 7.13
N TYR A 503 14.40 -8.23 7.77
CA TYR A 503 13.01 -7.76 7.76
C TYR A 503 12.54 -7.38 6.35
N TYR A 504 13.29 -6.51 5.66
CA TYR A 504 12.89 -6.05 4.33
C TYR A 504 13.11 -7.10 3.23
N THR A 505 14.00 -8.10 3.40
CA THR A 505 13.99 -9.30 2.53
C THR A 505 12.60 -9.93 2.51
N ALA A 506 12.03 -10.25 3.68
CA ALA A 506 10.70 -10.85 3.77
C ALA A 506 9.58 -9.91 3.26
N VAL A 507 9.70 -8.59 3.43
CA VAL A 507 8.75 -7.63 2.84
C VAL A 507 8.82 -7.63 1.31
N PHE A 508 10.02 -7.53 0.71
CA PHE A 508 10.20 -7.48 -0.74
C PHE A 508 9.85 -8.82 -1.41
N GLU A 509 10.12 -9.95 -0.76
CA GLU A 509 9.63 -11.26 -1.20
C GLU A 509 8.09 -11.35 -1.19
N SER A 510 7.43 -10.85 -0.14
CA SER A 510 5.96 -10.82 -0.07
C SER A 510 5.34 -9.95 -1.17
N LEU A 511 5.99 -8.85 -1.55
CA LEU A 511 5.58 -7.98 -2.66
C LEU A 511 5.79 -8.65 -4.02
N GLU A 512 6.89 -9.38 -4.22
CA GLU A 512 7.16 -10.11 -5.46
C GLU A 512 6.17 -11.26 -5.68
N ALA A 513 5.81 -11.98 -4.61
CA ALA A 513 4.83 -13.07 -4.67
C ALA A 513 3.37 -12.57 -4.81
N THR A 514 3.07 -11.35 -4.39
CA THR A 514 1.70 -10.78 -4.41
C THR A 514 1.41 -9.98 -5.69
N LEU A 515 2.42 -9.41 -6.36
CA LEU A 515 2.22 -8.35 -7.36
C LEU A 515 3.02 -8.58 -8.66
N PRO A 516 2.44 -8.27 -9.84
CA PRO A 516 3.12 -8.45 -11.11
C PRO A 516 4.36 -7.54 -11.21
N PRO A 517 5.43 -7.96 -11.92
CA PRO A 517 6.67 -7.19 -12.09
C PRO A 517 6.50 -5.76 -12.66
N THR A 518 5.34 -5.45 -13.25
CA THR A 518 4.98 -4.16 -13.85
C THR A 518 4.07 -3.28 -12.99
N SER A 519 3.72 -3.68 -11.76
CA SER A 519 2.87 -2.89 -10.87
C SER A 519 3.51 -1.54 -10.51
N ARG A 520 2.80 -0.45 -10.81
CA ARG A 520 3.22 0.92 -10.47
C ARG A 520 3.07 1.20 -8.97
N GLU A 521 2.10 0.53 -8.36
CA GLU A 521 1.75 0.56 -6.95
C GLU A 521 2.89 -0.06 -6.14
N ARG A 522 3.41 -1.21 -6.58
CA ARG A 522 4.60 -1.86 -6.01
C ARG A 522 5.81 -0.92 -6.07
N VAL A 523 6.08 -0.34 -7.24
CA VAL A 523 7.19 0.61 -7.42
C VAL A 523 7.04 1.83 -6.51
N ALA A 524 5.84 2.40 -6.37
CA ALA A 524 5.59 3.50 -5.43
C ALA A 524 5.83 3.09 -3.97
N VAL A 525 5.39 1.90 -3.56
CA VAL A 525 5.62 1.38 -2.20
C VAL A 525 7.11 1.13 -1.94
N GLU A 526 7.81 0.44 -2.83
CA GLU A 526 9.22 0.10 -2.66
C GLU A 526 10.14 1.32 -2.73
N GLN A 527 9.91 2.23 -3.69
CA GLN A 527 10.81 3.35 -3.98
C GLN A 527 10.44 4.66 -3.26
N VAL A 528 9.23 4.80 -2.70
CA VAL A 528 8.81 6.02 -1.97
C VAL A 528 8.51 5.77 -0.50
N TRP A 529 7.78 4.70 -0.17
CA TRP A 529 7.40 4.38 1.22
C TRP A 529 8.52 3.63 1.94
N LEU A 530 8.81 2.40 1.52
CA LEU A 530 9.82 1.53 2.14
C LEU A 530 11.23 2.09 1.99
N SER A 531 11.54 2.78 0.88
CA SER A 531 12.83 3.45 0.70
C SER A 531 13.13 4.45 1.82
N LYS A 532 12.16 5.28 2.22
CA LYS A 532 12.36 6.27 3.29
C LYS A 532 12.54 5.62 4.65
N GLU A 533 11.86 4.50 4.88
CA GLU A 533 11.97 3.67 6.09
C GLU A 533 13.36 3.02 6.21
N ILE A 534 13.86 2.43 5.12
CA ILE A 534 15.21 1.87 5.01
C ILE A 534 16.27 2.97 5.17
N GLU A 535 16.09 4.11 4.49
CA GLU A 535 16.97 5.27 4.57
C GLU A 535 17.07 5.82 6.00
N ASP A 536 15.98 5.91 6.75
CA ASP A 536 16.01 6.37 8.15
C ASP A 536 16.76 5.37 9.06
N VAL A 537 16.41 4.08 9.01
CA VAL A 537 17.06 3.02 9.83
C VAL A 537 18.56 2.91 9.57
N VAL A 538 18.98 3.00 8.30
CA VAL A 538 20.36 2.74 7.85
C VAL A 538 21.23 4.00 7.81
N SER A 539 20.76 5.13 7.28
CA SER A 539 21.61 6.31 7.07
C SER A 539 21.74 7.22 8.29
N ARG A 540 20.72 7.27 9.15
CA ARG A 540 20.61 8.25 10.25
C ARG A 540 21.05 7.68 11.60
N GLU A 541 21.27 8.59 12.55
CA GLU A 541 21.55 8.33 13.98
C GLU A 541 20.99 9.50 14.82
N GLY A 542 21.01 9.41 16.15
CA GLY A 542 20.50 10.47 17.02
C GLY A 542 19.00 10.72 16.88
N ASP A 543 18.55 11.90 17.31
CA ASP A 543 17.14 12.33 17.20
C ASP A 543 16.68 12.56 15.74
N GLY A 544 17.61 12.49 14.77
CA GLY A 544 17.28 12.52 13.34
C GLY A 544 16.71 11.20 12.80
N ARG A 545 16.85 10.09 13.56
CA ARG A 545 16.32 8.76 13.24
C ARG A 545 15.02 8.51 14.00
N ARG A 546 13.94 8.20 13.27
CA ARG A 546 12.56 8.05 13.77
C ARG A 546 12.00 6.63 13.67
N GLU A 547 12.45 5.84 12.69
CA GLU A 547 11.98 4.47 12.47
C GLU A 547 12.68 3.51 13.44
N ARG A 548 12.21 3.53 14.69
CA ARG A 548 12.84 2.88 15.86
C ARG A 548 12.03 1.67 16.33
N HIS A 549 11.75 0.74 15.42
CA HIS A 549 10.94 -0.44 15.75
C HIS A 549 11.62 -1.31 16.83
N GLU A 550 10.79 -1.85 17.71
CA GLU A 550 11.12 -2.88 18.69
C GLU A 550 10.16 -4.05 18.52
N ARG A 551 10.52 -5.23 19.04
CA ARG A 551 9.69 -6.45 18.97
C ARG A 551 8.58 -6.48 20.02
N PHE A 552 7.55 -7.30 19.80
CA PHE A 552 6.39 -7.38 20.69
C PHE A 552 6.76 -7.60 22.16
N GLU A 553 7.74 -8.45 22.50
CA GLU A 553 8.10 -8.70 23.90
C GLU A 553 8.63 -7.44 24.63
N TRP A 554 9.17 -6.47 23.88
CA TRP A 554 9.62 -5.19 24.40
C TRP A 554 8.44 -4.24 24.66
N TRP A 555 7.51 -4.15 23.71
CA TRP A 555 6.25 -3.41 23.87
C TRP A 555 5.41 -3.98 25.03
N GLU A 556 5.26 -5.30 25.08
CA GLU A 556 4.59 -6.04 26.16
C GLU A 556 5.19 -5.73 27.54
N ALA A 557 6.52 -5.70 27.63
CA ALA A 557 7.22 -5.35 28.86
C ALA A 557 7.01 -3.88 29.28
N LEU A 558 6.95 -2.93 28.33
CA LEU A 558 6.65 -1.53 28.66
C LEU A 558 5.19 -1.29 29.03
N MET A 559 4.23 -1.88 28.30
CA MET A 559 2.81 -1.74 28.62
C MET A 559 2.50 -2.26 30.03
N ARG A 560 3.04 -3.43 30.41
CA ARG A 560 2.93 -3.94 31.79
C ARG A 560 3.61 -3.04 32.83
N ARG A 561 4.78 -2.46 32.52
CA ARG A 561 5.45 -1.49 33.41
C ARG A 561 4.69 -0.16 33.57
N ALA A 562 3.88 0.21 32.58
CA ALA A 562 2.99 1.38 32.65
C ALA A 562 1.65 1.09 33.35
N GLY A 563 1.43 -0.14 33.84
CA GLY A 563 0.21 -0.51 34.57
C GLY A 563 -0.97 -0.92 33.67
N PHE A 564 -0.69 -1.36 32.43
CA PHE A 564 -1.66 -2.01 31.56
C PHE A 564 -1.57 -3.54 31.62
N THR A 565 -2.71 -4.19 31.49
CA THR A 565 -2.89 -5.64 31.32
C THR A 565 -3.21 -5.92 29.84
N ASN A 566 -2.67 -6.99 29.28
CA ASN A 566 -3.00 -7.40 27.90
C ASN A 566 -4.42 -8.00 27.88
N LEU A 567 -5.22 -7.61 26.90
CA LEU A 567 -6.55 -8.15 26.63
C LEU A 567 -6.48 -9.08 25.41
N PRO A 568 -6.92 -10.35 25.52
CA PRO A 568 -6.91 -11.28 24.39
C PRO A 568 -7.76 -10.84 23.22
N LEU A 569 -7.15 -10.84 22.03
CA LEU A 569 -7.85 -10.61 20.77
C LEU A 569 -8.80 -11.78 20.46
N SER A 570 -10.03 -11.47 20.06
CA SER A 570 -11.11 -12.46 20.00
C SER A 570 -10.97 -13.49 18.86
N PRO A 571 -11.59 -14.68 18.98
CA PRO A 571 -11.70 -15.64 17.88
C PRO A 571 -12.38 -15.07 16.63
N PHE A 572 -13.21 -14.03 16.77
CA PHE A 572 -13.82 -13.34 15.65
C PHE A 572 -12.81 -12.42 14.94
N ALA A 573 -11.99 -11.67 15.68
CA ALA A 573 -10.85 -10.94 15.12
C ALA A 573 -9.87 -11.89 14.38
N LEU A 574 -9.59 -13.07 14.95
CA LEU A 574 -8.75 -14.10 14.31
C LEU A 574 -9.36 -14.59 13.00
N SER A 575 -10.68 -14.79 12.99
CA SER A 575 -11.44 -15.23 11.81
C SER A 575 -11.44 -14.17 10.70
N GLN A 576 -11.58 -12.89 11.06
CA GLN A 576 -11.43 -11.77 10.11
C GLN A 576 -10.04 -11.71 9.51
N ALA A 577 -8.98 -11.81 10.34
CA ALA A 577 -7.61 -11.78 9.86
C ALA A 577 -7.29 -12.96 8.91
N ARG A 578 -7.78 -14.17 9.21
CA ARG A 578 -7.69 -15.35 8.31
C ARG A 578 -8.44 -15.12 6.99
N LEU A 579 -9.65 -14.58 7.05
CA LEU A 579 -10.50 -14.38 5.88
C LEU A 579 -10.00 -13.23 4.98
N LEU A 580 -9.41 -12.17 5.55
CA LEU A 580 -8.69 -11.11 4.83
C LEU A 580 -7.58 -11.70 3.94
N LEU A 581 -6.74 -12.58 4.51
CA LEU A 581 -5.67 -13.25 3.76
C LEU A 581 -6.26 -14.12 2.64
N ARG A 582 -7.22 -15.00 2.98
CA ARG A 582 -7.83 -15.97 2.06
C ARG A 582 -8.56 -15.34 0.86
N LEU A 583 -9.09 -14.12 0.98
CA LEU A 583 -9.88 -13.48 -0.08
C LEU A 583 -9.07 -12.56 -1.01
N HIS A 584 -7.90 -12.09 -0.59
CA HIS A 584 -7.23 -10.95 -1.24
C HIS A 584 -5.72 -11.13 -1.50
N TYR A 585 -5.10 -12.20 -1.00
CA TYR A 585 -3.66 -12.42 -1.07
C TYR A 585 -3.33 -13.88 -1.44
N PRO A 586 -2.10 -14.20 -1.86
CA PRO A 586 -1.70 -15.58 -2.14
C PRO A 586 -1.99 -16.53 -0.97
N SER A 587 -2.43 -17.74 -1.29
CA SER A 587 -2.77 -18.79 -0.31
C SER A 587 -1.56 -19.35 0.45
N GLU A 588 -0.35 -19.07 -0.04
CA GLU A 588 0.91 -19.49 0.55
C GLU A 588 1.79 -18.26 0.88
N GLY A 589 2.71 -18.44 1.83
CA GLY A 589 3.68 -17.42 2.22
C GLY A 589 3.23 -16.53 3.38
N TYR A 590 2.05 -15.89 3.33
CA TYR A 590 1.55 -15.13 4.48
C TYR A 590 1.21 -16.06 5.66
N GLN A 591 1.67 -15.69 6.86
CA GLN A 591 1.44 -16.46 8.09
C GLN A 591 0.79 -15.59 9.16
N LEU A 592 -0.24 -16.13 9.83
CA LEU A 592 -0.94 -15.49 10.93
C LEU A 592 -0.79 -16.35 12.19
N GLN A 593 -0.21 -15.78 13.25
CA GLN A 593 0.07 -16.47 14.52
C GLN A 593 -0.61 -15.75 15.68
N LEU A 594 -1.07 -16.52 16.67
CA LEU A 594 -1.52 -16.03 17.98
C LEU A 594 -0.43 -16.39 18.99
N VAL A 595 0.17 -15.37 19.62
CA VAL A 595 1.23 -15.53 20.62
C VAL A 595 0.98 -14.52 21.74
N ARG A 596 0.91 -14.99 23.00
CA ARG A 596 0.62 -14.17 24.18
C ARG A 596 -0.58 -13.23 23.96
N ASP A 597 -1.71 -13.84 23.62
CA ASP A 597 -3.01 -13.18 23.50
C ASP A 597 -3.10 -12.07 22.42
N SER A 598 -2.04 -11.96 21.60
CA SER A 598 -1.80 -10.94 20.58
C SER A 598 -1.54 -11.60 19.21
N PHE A 599 -1.84 -10.90 18.10
CA PHE A 599 -1.74 -11.47 16.74
C PHE A 599 -0.52 -10.95 15.99
N PHE A 600 0.08 -11.83 15.19
CA PHE A 600 1.27 -11.56 14.39
C PHE A 600 1.01 -11.93 12.93
N LEU A 601 1.27 -11.00 12.02
CA LEU A 601 1.26 -11.23 10.58
C LEU A 601 2.70 -11.22 10.07
N GLY A 602 3.10 -12.29 9.38
CA GLY A 602 4.43 -12.49 8.82
C GLY A 602 4.42 -12.96 7.37
N TRP A 603 5.62 -13.02 6.81
CA TRP A 603 5.90 -13.69 5.54
C TRP A 603 6.88 -14.84 5.79
N GLN A 604 6.53 -16.03 5.31
CA GLN A 604 7.22 -17.29 5.60
C GLN A 604 7.46 -17.45 7.11
N LYS A 605 8.72 -17.45 7.56
CA LYS A 605 9.09 -17.62 8.98
C LYS A 605 9.40 -16.30 9.70
N LYS A 606 9.26 -15.14 9.05
CA LYS A 606 9.53 -13.81 9.62
C LYS A 606 8.21 -13.11 9.91
N SER A 607 7.87 -12.93 11.19
CA SER A 607 6.84 -11.99 11.62
C SER A 607 7.22 -10.57 11.17
N LEU A 608 6.25 -9.79 10.69
CA LEU A 608 6.46 -8.45 10.12
C LEU A 608 5.67 -7.36 10.85
N PHE A 609 4.51 -7.71 11.39
CA PHE A 609 3.62 -6.82 12.15
C PHE A 609 3.01 -7.58 13.34
N SER A 610 2.86 -6.90 14.47
CA SER A 610 2.16 -7.40 15.67
C SER A 610 1.03 -6.46 16.08
N VAL A 611 -0.08 -7.01 16.58
CA VAL A 611 -1.27 -6.27 17.05
C VAL A 611 -1.69 -6.80 18.40
N SER A 612 -2.03 -5.91 19.33
CA SER A 612 -2.42 -6.23 20.70
C SER A 612 -3.40 -5.21 21.29
N SER A 613 -4.17 -5.64 22.29
CA SER A 613 -5.12 -4.82 23.04
C SER A 613 -4.79 -4.81 24.54
N TRP A 614 -5.15 -3.73 25.24
CA TRP A 614 -4.70 -3.44 26.61
C TRP A 614 -5.74 -2.66 27.44
N HIS A 615 -5.69 -2.77 28.77
CA HIS A 615 -6.51 -2.00 29.75
C HIS A 615 -5.73 -1.77 31.06
#